data_AF-A0A4Q5KJE0-F1
#
_entry.id   AF-A0A4Q5KJE0-F1
#
_cell.length_a   1.000
_cell.length_b   1.000
_cell.length_c   1.000
_cell.angle_alpha   90.00
_cell.angle_beta   90.00
_cell.angle_gamma   90.00
#
_symmetry.space_group_name_H-M   'P 1'
#
loop_
_entity.id
_entity.type
_entity.pdbx_description
1 polymer ?
#
loop_
_entity_poly.entity_id
_entity_poly.type
_entity_poly.pdbx_seq_one_letter_code
_entity_poly.pdbx_strand_id
1 'polypeptide(L)'
;MACPMCFFRDINQRSLKLKTFGLSRFESKIVKYKELYVEGVKNLTCLSKCNCYAEYNDPSLVEWTGELLHDLQSNIDLIETTFDEIATCYYNFLVKNQRSAINYLYDFLNGNGFLQHQVDASELIKILFRARGKGDYDSSEIREFFHIPFTLRHFVGSQRFSINGQPLLYLGSSVLTVEKELESNFETLNYSAFLPSYSDTHRFRIFDLKNSIDYLMTNLPGVLGAGVPYSYAENYKPRFEMEVRRSILLQICSFPTEMKGSFIPEYVIPQMLTAVLQESGFDGLTFPSTKCFESLVDNHRFSSHHLNFVFFTKYSVKDSHDVNLLNKFYTFTNDLSETIEIQDVLRTIEDAFELNRSADVNNSDFILPLVRAQLQIEYLQDSTVDAVPYFSTQTGVVELQLYKQLADLMFDKISARVA
;
A
#
# COMPACT_ATOMS: atom_id res chain seq x y z
N MET A 1 22.17 -16.23 8.87
CA MET A 1 21.83 -16.42 7.44
C MET A 1 20.32 -16.30 7.30
N ALA A 2 19.83 -15.66 6.23
CA ALA A 2 18.40 -15.42 6.03
C ALA A 2 17.80 -16.50 5.12
N CYS A 3 16.54 -16.87 5.36
CA CYS A 3 15.74 -17.64 4.41
C CYS A 3 14.99 -16.71 3.43
N PRO A 4 14.37 -17.22 2.36
CA PRO A 4 13.57 -16.42 1.43
C PRO A 4 12.52 -15.54 2.12
N MET A 5 11.79 -16.06 3.12
CA MET A 5 10.78 -15.27 3.84
C MET A 5 11.39 -14.04 4.49
N CYS A 6 12.44 -14.22 5.29
CA CYS A 6 13.11 -13.10 5.93
C CYS A 6 13.67 -12.13 4.90
N PHE A 7 14.26 -12.63 3.80
CA PHE A 7 14.84 -11.76 2.79
C PHE A 7 13.83 -10.81 2.18
N PHE A 8 12.64 -11.29 1.80
CA PHE A 8 11.63 -10.47 1.14
C PHE A 8 10.84 -9.54 2.08
N ARG A 9 10.94 -9.68 3.41
CA ARG A 9 10.31 -8.74 4.35
C ARG A 9 10.75 -7.29 4.08
N ASP A 10 9.79 -6.38 4.12
CA ASP A 10 10.00 -4.95 3.82
C ASP A 10 11.11 -4.33 4.69
N ILE A 11 11.20 -4.70 5.97
CA ILE A 11 12.25 -4.22 6.89
C ILE A 11 13.66 -4.62 6.43
N ASN A 12 13.82 -5.83 5.91
CA ASN A 12 15.12 -6.34 5.46
C ASN A 12 15.50 -5.73 4.11
N GLN A 13 14.53 -5.58 3.20
CA GLN A 13 14.77 -4.87 1.94
C GLN A 13 15.08 -3.38 2.17
N ARG A 14 14.40 -2.73 3.12
CA ARG A 14 14.74 -1.37 3.56
C ARG A 14 16.17 -1.30 4.08
N SER A 15 16.58 -2.22 4.95
CA SER A 15 17.94 -2.28 5.50
C SER A 15 19.00 -2.39 4.38
N LEU A 16 18.75 -3.21 3.35
CA LEU A 16 19.65 -3.31 2.20
C LEU A 16 19.76 -1.98 1.43
N LYS A 17 18.64 -1.27 1.20
CA LYS A 17 18.64 0.02 0.51
C LYS A 17 19.41 1.09 1.31
N LEU A 18 19.24 1.12 2.64
CA LEU A 18 19.95 2.07 3.52
C LEU A 18 21.47 1.89 3.48
N LYS A 19 21.99 0.69 3.20
CA LYS A 19 23.44 0.47 3.00
C LYS A 19 24.01 1.18 1.76
N THR A 20 23.17 1.70 0.88
CA THR A 20 23.58 2.47 -0.31
C THR A 20 23.61 3.99 -0.08
N PHE A 21 23.18 4.44 1.10
CA PHE A 21 23.17 5.86 1.44
C PHE A 21 24.61 6.41 1.52
N GLY A 22 24.78 7.70 1.27
CA GLY A 22 26.07 8.35 1.09
C GLY A 22 26.66 8.24 -0.33
N LEU A 23 26.08 7.41 -1.21
CA LEU A 23 26.43 7.41 -2.63
C LEU A 23 25.81 8.63 -3.33
N SER A 24 26.63 9.39 -4.06
CA SER A 24 26.25 10.70 -4.63
C SER A 24 25.28 10.64 -5.81
N ARG A 25 25.15 9.48 -6.46
CA ARG A 25 24.31 9.27 -7.65
C ARG A 25 23.33 8.13 -7.43
N PHE A 26 22.10 8.31 -7.86
CA PHE A 26 21.08 7.27 -7.73
C PHE A 26 21.39 6.04 -8.59
N GLU A 27 22.04 6.22 -9.74
CA GLU A 27 22.58 5.13 -10.57
C GLU A 27 23.52 4.25 -9.77
N SER A 28 24.42 4.86 -8.99
CA SER A 28 25.35 4.14 -8.11
C SER A 28 24.60 3.44 -6.97
N LYS A 29 23.52 4.03 -6.44
CA LYS A 29 22.66 3.37 -5.45
C LYS A 29 21.96 2.15 -6.03
N ILE A 30 21.41 2.22 -7.25
CA ILE A 30 20.77 1.08 -7.92
C ILE A 30 21.78 -0.04 -8.15
N VAL A 31 22.97 0.29 -8.70
CA VAL A 31 24.04 -0.70 -8.92
C VAL A 31 24.46 -1.35 -7.60
N LYS A 32 24.69 -0.56 -6.55
CA LYS A 32 25.10 -1.11 -5.25
C LYS A 32 23.99 -1.95 -4.61
N TYR A 33 22.74 -1.53 -4.75
CA TYR A 33 21.60 -2.29 -4.25
C TYR A 33 21.44 -3.62 -5.00
N LYS A 34 21.62 -3.64 -6.33
CA LYS A 34 21.68 -4.87 -7.13
C LYS A 34 22.74 -5.83 -6.59
N GLU A 35 23.97 -5.37 -6.36
CA GLU A 35 25.05 -6.19 -5.80
C GLU A 35 24.65 -6.81 -4.45
N LEU A 36 24.15 -5.99 -3.52
CA LEU A 36 23.74 -6.43 -2.18
C LEU A 36 22.54 -7.40 -2.24
N TYR A 37 21.60 -7.16 -3.16
CA TYR A 37 20.45 -8.02 -3.35
C TYR A 37 20.87 -9.39 -3.89
N VAL A 38 21.70 -9.42 -4.94
CA VAL A 38 22.22 -10.66 -5.56
C VAL A 38 23.08 -11.44 -4.58
N GLU A 39 23.98 -10.78 -3.85
CA GLU A 39 24.77 -11.41 -2.78
C GLU A 39 23.85 -11.98 -1.69
N GLY A 40 22.82 -11.23 -1.31
CA GLY A 40 21.78 -11.67 -0.39
C GLY A 40 21.11 -12.96 -0.85
N VAL A 41 20.66 -13.03 -2.11
CA VAL A 41 20.03 -14.22 -2.71
C VAL A 41 20.98 -15.41 -2.75
N LYS A 42 22.24 -15.21 -3.19
CA LYS A 42 23.27 -16.27 -3.24
C LYS A 42 23.55 -16.86 -1.85
N ASN A 43 23.45 -16.04 -0.81
CA ASN A 43 23.73 -16.44 0.57
C ASN A 43 22.48 -16.87 1.36
N LEU A 44 21.31 -16.98 0.72
CA LEU A 44 20.11 -17.50 1.38
C LEU A 44 20.29 -18.96 1.80
N THR A 45 19.61 -19.32 2.88
CA THR A 45 19.60 -20.68 3.43
C THR A 45 18.18 -21.21 3.56
N CYS A 46 18.07 -22.54 3.72
CA CYS A 46 16.81 -23.20 4.02
C CYS A 46 16.14 -22.58 5.26
N LEU A 47 14.80 -22.53 5.25
CA LEU A 47 13.98 -22.04 6.35
C LEU A 47 14.34 -22.72 7.69
N SER A 48 14.60 -24.03 7.68
CA SER A 48 15.01 -24.79 8.87
C SER A 48 16.33 -24.34 9.54
N LYS A 49 17.13 -23.54 8.84
CA LYS A 49 18.39 -22.95 9.35
C LYS A 49 18.25 -21.47 9.72
N CYS A 50 17.06 -20.89 9.55
CA CYS A 50 16.81 -19.47 9.81
C CYS A 50 16.22 -19.27 11.20
N ASN A 51 16.51 -18.12 11.82
CA ASN A 51 16.00 -17.78 13.16
C ASN A 51 14.46 -17.76 13.20
N CYS A 52 13.79 -17.41 12.10
CA CYS A 52 12.33 -17.40 12.04
C CYS A 52 11.71 -18.81 12.02
N TYR A 53 12.50 -19.88 11.89
CA TYR A 53 11.97 -21.25 11.92
C TYR A 53 11.15 -21.54 13.18
N ALA A 54 11.50 -20.94 14.32
CA ALA A 54 10.74 -21.10 15.56
C ALA A 54 9.24 -20.76 15.39
N GLU A 55 8.92 -19.76 14.57
CA GLU A 55 7.56 -19.33 14.25
C GLU A 55 6.97 -20.03 13.02
N TYR A 56 7.84 -20.53 12.13
CA TYR A 56 7.47 -21.06 10.81
C TYR A 56 8.09 -22.45 10.60
N ASN A 57 7.67 -23.43 11.42
CA ASN A 57 8.25 -24.78 11.44
C ASN A 57 7.44 -25.86 10.70
N ASP A 58 6.38 -25.48 10.00
CA ASP A 58 5.56 -26.43 9.23
C ASP A 58 6.40 -27.12 8.13
N PRO A 59 6.43 -28.47 8.06
CA PRO A 59 7.23 -29.18 7.06
C PRO A 59 6.89 -28.83 5.61
N SER A 60 5.60 -28.62 5.29
CA SER A 60 5.15 -28.26 3.94
C SER A 60 5.63 -26.87 3.56
N LEU A 61 5.65 -25.94 4.52
CA LEU A 61 6.23 -24.61 4.33
C LEU A 61 7.74 -24.67 4.12
N VAL A 62 8.45 -25.53 4.86
CA VAL A 62 9.90 -25.74 4.67
C VAL A 62 10.21 -26.27 3.27
N GLU A 63 9.42 -27.22 2.78
CA GLU A 63 9.53 -27.74 1.41
C GLU A 63 9.26 -26.64 0.37
N TRP A 64 8.12 -25.96 0.47
CA TRP A 64 7.73 -24.89 -0.46
C TRP A 64 8.80 -23.78 -0.53
N THR A 65 9.31 -23.35 0.63
CA THR A 65 10.37 -22.33 0.69
C THR A 65 11.72 -22.84 0.21
N GLY A 66 11.98 -24.14 0.30
CA GLY A 66 13.15 -24.78 -0.28
C GLY A 66 13.13 -24.74 -1.81
N GLU A 67 11.96 -24.95 -2.43
CA GLU A 67 11.79 -24.84 -3.88
C GLU A 67 11.95 -23.39 -4.36
N LEU A 68 11.35 -22.42 -3.65
CA LEU A 68 11.59 -21.00 -3.92
C LEU A 68 13.07 -20.63 -3.81
N LEU A 69 13.75 -21.09 -2.75
CA LEU A 69 15.18 -20.87 -2.56
C LEU A 69 16.00 -21.40 -3.74
N HIS A 70 15.74 -22.64 -4.15
CA HIS A 70 16.42 -23.27 -5.28
C HIS A 70 16.22 -22.46 -6.56
N ASP A 71 15.00 -22.03 -6.86
CA ASP A 71 14.71 -21.25 -8.05
C ASP A 71 15.36 -19.86 -8.02
N LEU A 72 15.33 -19.16 -6.87
CA LEU A 72 16.02 -17.88 -6.73
C LEU A 72 17.52 -18.00 -6.99
N GLN A 73 18.17 -19.03 -6.43
CA GLN A 73 19.61 -19.26 -6.59
C GLN A 73 19.99 -19.77 -7.98
N SER A 74 19.08 -20.48 -8.65
CA SER A 74 19.30 -20.98 -10.02
C SER A 74 19.03 -19.92 -11.10
N ASN A 75 18.33 -18.84 -10.76
CA ASN A 75 17.92 -17.78 -11.69
C ASN A 75 18.50 -16.41 -11.31
N ILE A 76 19.77 -16.37 -10.89
CA ILE A 76 20.47 -15.10 -10.60
C ILE A 76 20.50 -14.19 -11.83
N ASP A 77 20.72 -14.75 -13.02
CA ASP A 77 20.80 -13.97 -14.27
C ASP A 77 19.49 -13.22 -14.57
N LEU A 78 18.34 -13.83 -14.22
CA LEU A 78 17.03 -13.18 -14.32
C LEU A 78 16.97 -11.95 -13.42
N ILE A 79 17.38 -12.09 -12.15
CA ILE A 79 17.41 -11.01 -11.16
C ILE A 79 18.33 -9.89 -11.67
N GLU A 80 19.54 -10.24 -12.10
CA GLU A 80 20.53 -9.28 -12.57
C GLU A 80 20.05 -8.51 -13.79
N THR A 81 19.51 -9.21 -14.79
CA THR A 81 18.98 -8.62 -16.02
C THR A 81 17.80 -7.71 -15.71
N THR A 82 16.92 -8.10 -14.79
CA THR A 82 15.77 -7.26 -14.40
C THR A 82 16.22 -5.94 -13.78
N PHE A 83 17.22 -5.97 -12.89
CA PHE A 83 17.80 -4.74 -12.36
C PHE A 83 18.38 -3.87 -13.47
N ASP A 84 19.06 -4.46 -14.45
CA ASP A 84 19.66 -3.71 -15.56
C ASP A 84 18.61 -3.08 -16.48
N GLU A 85 17.51 -3.79 -16.77
CA GLU A 85 16.39 -3.26 -17.54
C GLU A 85 15.72 -2.07 -16.84
N ILE A 86 15.46 -2.18 -15.54
CA ILE A 86 14.87 -1.09 -14.75
C ILE A 86 15.86 0.08 -14.60
N ALA A 87 17.14 -0.19 -14.36
CA ALA A 87 18.19 0.84 -14.31
C ALA A 87 18.32 1.58 -15.65
N THR A 88 18.14 0.86 -16.76
CA THR A 88 18.14 1.43 -18.12
C THR A 88 17.00 2.43 -18.31
N CYS A 89 15.84 2.24 -17.65
CA CYS A 89 14.75 3.23 -17.65
C CYS A 89 15.23 4.57 -17.07
N TYR A 90 15.88 4.53 -15.90
CA TYR A 90 16.43 5.73 -15.25
C TYR A 90 17.58 6.35 -16.06
N TYR A 91 18.48 5.52 -16.62
CA TYR A 91 19.55 6.01 -17.47
C TYR A 91 19.02 6.72 -18.72
N ASN A 92 18.01 6.16 -19.40
CA ASN A 92 17.35 6.78 -20.54
C ASN A 92 16.71 8.13 -20.17
N PHE A 93 16.17 8.27 -18.96
CA PHE A 93 15.64 9.55 -18.47
C PHE A 93 16.74 10.62 -18.40
N LEU A 94 17.94 10.26 -17.93
CA LEU A 94 19.06 11.17 -17.78
C LEU A 94 19.72 11.58 -19.09
N VAL A 95 19.97 10.62 -19.99
CA VAL A 95 20.82 10.86 -21.18
C VAL A 95 20.03 11.05 -22.47
N LYS A 96 18.73 10.70 -22.48
CA LYS A 96 17.85 10.90 -23.65
C LYS A 96 16.79 11.95 -23.32
N ASN A 97 15.56 11.51 -23.11
CA ASN A 97 14.43 12.36 -22.78
C ASN A 97 13.34 11.52 -22.09
N GLN A 98 12.39 12.20 -21.47
CA GLN A 98 11.30 11.57 -20.70
C GLN A 98 10.47 10.60 -21.55
N ARG A 99 10.14 10.95 -22.80
CA ARG A 99 9.33 10.09 -23.68
C ARG A 99 10.03 8.75 -23.95
N SER A 100 11.31 8.78 -24.31
CA SER A 100 12.09 7.56 -24.56
C SER A 100 12.19 6.69 -23.32
N ALA A 101 12.32 7.29 -22.13
CA ALA A 101 12.39 6.57 -20.87
C ALA A 101 11.05 5.93 -20.48
N ILE A 102 9.95 6.67 -20.63
CA ILE A 102 8.58 6.19 -20.39
C ILE A 102 8.21 5.08 -21.36
N ASN A 103 8.51 5.22 -22.65
CA ASN A 103 8.26 4.17 -23.64
C ASN A 103 9.02 2.88 -23.30
N TYR A 104 10.29 3.00 -22.89
CA TYR A 104 11.08 1.84 -22.48
C TYR A 104 10.47 1.15 -21.25
N LEU A 105 10.01 1.93 -20.26
CA LEU A 105 9.32 1.37 -19.10
C LEU A 105 7.99 0.72 -19.50
N TYR A 106 7.21 1.33 -20.42
CA TYR A 106 5.99 0.74 -20.95
C TYR A 106 6.26 -0.63 -21.59
N ASP A 107 7.27 -0.73 -22.45
CA ASP A 107 7.63 -1.97 -23.12
C ASP A 107 8.04 -3.05 -22.11
N PHE A 108 8.82 -2.67 -21.09
CA PHE A 108 9.16 -3.57 -19.98
C PHE A 108 7.92 -4.06 -19.21
N LEU A 109 7.02 -3.15 -18.82
CA LEU A 109 5.81 -3.50 -18.06
C LEU A 109 4.85 -4.37 -18.89
N ASN A 110 4.63 -4.03 -20.15
CA ASN A 110 3.74 -4.75 -21.05
C ASN A 110 4.32 -6.12 -21.41
N GLY A 111 5.60 -6.19 -21.77
CA GLY A 111 6.29 -7.42 -22.15
C GLY A 111 6.38 -8.45 -21.02
N ASN A 112 6.39 -8.00 -19.77
CA ASN A 112 6.41 -8.86 -18.59
C ASN A 112 5.01 -9.11 -17.98
N GLY A 113 3.94 -8.68 -18.64
CA GLY A 113 2.59 -8.97 -18.19
C GLY A 113 2.13 -8.16 -16.98
N PHE A 114 2.75 -7.02 -16.66
CA PHE A 114 2.43 -6.29 -15.43
C PHE A 114 1.13 -5.49 -15.54
N LEU A 115 0.83 -4.97 -16.73
CA LEU A 115 -0.34 -4.12 -16.99
C LEU A 115 -1.68 -4.89 -16.99
N GLN A 116 -1.63 -6.21 -16.94
CA GLN A 116 -2.78 -7.12 -16.82
C GLN A 116 -3.18 -7.34 -15.36
N HIS A 117 -2.33 -6.96 -14.40
CA HIS A 117 -2.54 -7.21 -12.98
C HIS A 117 -3.02 -5.96 -12.25
N GLN A 118 -4.04 -6.15 -11.43
CA GLN A 118 -4.63 -5.12 -10.59
C GLN A 118 -5.10 -5.76 -9.28
N VAL A 119 -5.37 -4.93 -8.27
CA VAL A 119 -6.00 -5.40 -7.04
C VAL A 119 -7.41 -5.92 -7.33
N ASP A 120 -7.88 -6.87 -6.52
CA ASP A 120 -9.29 -7.23 -6.54
C ASP A 120 -10.14 -6.05 -6.04
N ALA A 121 -11.30 -5.84 -6.66
CA ALA A 121 -12.17 -4.73 -6.28
C ALA A 121 -12.58 -4.77 -4.79
N SER A 122 -12.67 -5.96 -4.20
CA SER A 122 -12.97 -6.15 -2.77
C SER A 122 -11.85 -5.67 -1.82
N GLU A 123 -10.62 -5.47 -2.32
CA GLU A 123 -9.52 -4.88 -1.55
C GLU A 123 -9.69 -3.36 -1.36
N LEU A 124 -10.47 -2.71 -2.23
CA LEU A 124 -10.76 -1.27 -2.14
C LEU A 124 -11.91 -0.96 -1.18
N ILE A 125 -12.67 -1.96 -0.74
CA ILE A 125 -13.83 -1.80 0.15
C ILE A 125 -13.35 -1.66 1.59
N LYS A 126 -12.55 -0.63 1.85
CA LYS A 126 -12.03 -0.29 3.16
C LYS A 126 -11.90 1.21 3.29
N ILE A 127 -12.04 1.69 4.52
CA ILE A 127 -11.79 3.09 4.81
C ILE A 127 -10.30 3.40 4.58
N LEU A 128 -10.04 4.52 3.93
CA LEU A 128 -8.71 5.06 3.67
C LEU A 128 -8.61 6.44 4.27
N PHE A 129 -7.45 6.77 4.82
CA PHE A 129 -7.25 7.93 5.67
C PHE A 129 -6.46 9.01 4.97
N ARG A 130 -6.68 10.24 5.40
CA ARG A 130 -5.90 11.40 4.97
C ARG A 130 -5.86 12.46 6.05
N ALA A 131 -4.74 13.16 6.12
CA ALA A 131 -4.57 14.29 7.00
C ALA A 131 -4.01 15.49 6.24
N ARG A 132 -4.24 16.66 6.82
CA ARG A 132 -3.72 17.95 6.36
C ARG A 132 -3.25 18.73 7.57
N GLY A 133 -2.13 19.45 7.43
CA GLY A 133 -1.68 20.38 8.47
C GLY A 133 -2.80 21.35 8.86
N LYS A 134 -2.92 21.68 10.14
CA LYS A 134 -3.84 22.73 10.63
C LYS A 134 -3.48 24.06 9.97
N GLY A 135 -4.49 24.85 9.63
CA GLY A 135 -4.29 26.11 8.93
C GLY A 135 -5.61 26.85 8.72
N ASP A 136 -5.55 27.85 7.86
CA ASP A 136 -6.71 28.70 7.51
C ASP A 136 -7.55 28.02 6.42
N TYR A 137 -8.38 27.06 6.83
CA TYR A 137 -9.40 26.40 6.02
C TYR A 137 -10.48 25.79 6.92
N ASP A 138 -11.64 25.47 6.35
CA ASP A 138 -12.70 24.79 7.08
C ASP A 138 -12.42 23.29 7.17
N SER A 139 -12.06 22.81 8.36
CA SER A 139 -11.77 21.38 8.60
C SER A 139 -13.01 20.49 8.59
N SER A 140 -14.23 21.06 8.54
CA SER A 140 -15.46 20.31 8.33
C SER A 140 -15.77 20.07 6.84
N GLU A 141 -15.05 20.74 5.93
CA GLU A 141 -15.26 20.60 4.50
C GLU A 141 -14.33 19.56 3.87
N ILE A 142 -14.90 18.45 3.39
CA ILE A 142 -14.13 17.34 2.84
C ILE A 142 -13.25 17.74 1.64
N ARG A 143 -13.66 18.75 0.87
CA ARG A 143 -12.90 19.24 -0.28
C ARG A 143 -11.53 19.77 0.13
N GLU A 144 -11.37 20.27 1.36
CA GLU A 144 -10.08 20.69 1.91
C GLU A 144 -9.12 19.51 2.12
N PHE A 145 -9.63 18.28 2.21
CA PHE A 145 -8.84 17.06 2.33
C PHE A 145 -8.73 16.26 1.03
N PHE A 146 -9.36 16.66 -0.07
CA PHE A 146 -9.37 15.88 -1.30
C PHE A 146 -8.03 16.00 -2.07
N HIS A 147 -8.01 16.23 -3.38
CA HIS A 147 -6.77 16.62 -4.06
C HIS A 147 -6.64 18.15 -4.07
N ILE A 148 -5.41 18.66 -4.23
CA ILE A 148 -5.18 20.11 -4.36
C ILE A 148 -6.06 20.65 -5.51
N PRO A 149 -6.77 21.79 -5.33
CA PRO A 149 -7.61 22.33 -6.38
C PRO A 149 -6.82 22.54 -7.69
N PHE A 150 -7.44 22.29 -8.84
CA PHE A 150 -6.82 22.48 -10.15
C PHE A 150 -6.35 23.93 -10.39
N THR A 151 -7.05 24.91 -9.82
CA THR A 151 -6.66 26.33 -9.82
C THR A 151 -5.42 26.62 -8.97
N LEU A 152 -5.11 25.73 -8.03
CA LEU A 152 -4.00 25.81 -7.10
C LEU A 152 -2.88 24.80 -7.41
N ARG A 153 -2.83 24.27 -8.65
CA ARG A 153 -1.86 23.24 -9.06
C ARG A 153 -0.39 23.61 -8.90
N HIS A 154 -0.07 24.89 -8.73
CA HIS A 154 1.29 25.35 -8.45
C HIS A 154 1.77 24.96 -7.03
N PHE A 155 0.87 24.57 -6.13
CA PHE A 155 1.21 23.96 -4.83
C PHE A 155 1.45 22.44 -4.90
N VAL A 156 1.24 21.81 -6.06
CA VAL A 156 1.54 20.38 -6.22
C VAL A 156 3.05 20.18 -6.19
N GLY A 157 3.54 19.68 -5.06
CA GLY A 157 4.93 19.29 -4.89
C GLY A 157 5.29 17.99 -5.63
N SER A 158 6.58 17.69 -5.69
CA SER A 158 7.07 16.41 -6.21
C SER A 158 6.77 15.30 -5.21
N GLN A 159 5.88 14.38 -5.58
CA GLN A 159 5.57 13.17 -4.80
C GLN A 159 6.05 11.92 -5.55
N ARG A 160 6.19 10.80 -4.84
CA ARG A 160 6.74 9.55 -5.39
C ARG A 160 5.99 9.11 -6.66
N PHE A 161 4.69 8.90 -6.56
CA PHE A 161 3.85 8.53 -7.71
C PHE A 161 3.04 9.73 -8.16
N SER A 162 3.68 10.71 -8.80
CA SER A 162 3.05 11.95 -9.27
C SER A 162 3.40 12.29 -10.70
N ILE A 163 2.64 13.23 -11.25
CA ILE A 163 2.97 13.94 -12.49
C ILE A 163 3.00 15.42 -12.14
N ASN A 164 4.04 16.12 -12.59
CA ASN A 164 4.25 17.53 -12.24
C ASN A 164 3.02 18.37 -12.64
N GLY A 165 2.49 19.12 -11.67
CA GLY A 165 1.34 20.00 -11.86
C GLY A 165 -0.01 19.28 -12.01
N GLN A 166 -0.07 17.96 -11.87
CA GLN A 166 -1.31 17.20 -11.80
C GLN A 166 -1.64 16.88 -10.34
N PRO A 167 -2.69 17.48 -9.75
CA PRO A 167 -3.16 17.07 -8.44
C PRO A 167 -3.62 15.60 -8.47
N LEU A 168 -3.15 14.77 -7.54
CA LEU A 168 -3.62 13.39 -7.34
C LEU A 168 -4.16 13.23 -5.92
N LEU A 169 -4.97 12.21 -5.69
CA LEU A 169 -5.50 11.90 -4.36
C LEU A 169 -4.67 10.79 -3.71
N TYR A 170 -3.86 11.16 -2.72
CA TYR A 170 -3.09 10.23 -1.88
C TYR A 170 -3.88 9.92 -0.61
N LEU A 171 -4.02 8.64 -0.26
CA LEU A 171 -4.67 8.15 0.95
C LEU A 171 -3.84 7.04 1.57
N GLY A 172 -3.79 6.94 2.90
CA GLY A 172 -3.14 5.85 3.63
C GLY A 172 -4.15 4.79 4.11
N SER A 173 -3.71 3.56 4.38
CA SER A 173 -4.56 2.51 4.95
C SER A 173 -4.73 2.56 6.47
N SER A 174 -3.98 3.44 7.16
CA SER A 174 -4.17 3.74 8.58
C SER A 174 -3.80 5.20 8.88
N VAL A 175 -4.26 5.73 10.00
CA VAL A 175 -3.88 7.08 10.46
C VAL A 175 -2.38 7.14 10.72
N LEU A 176 -1.81 6.09 11.32
CA LEU A 176 -0.37 5.98 11.57
C LEU A 176 0.47 6.13 10.28
N THR A 177 0.03 5.53 9.17
CA THR A 177 0.74 5.64 7.89
C THR A 177 0.69 7.05 7.34
N VAL A 178 -0.46 7.71 7.44
CA VAL A 178 -0.61 9.11 7.02
C VAL A 178 0.30 10.03 7.81
N GLU A 179 0.36 9.88 9.14
CA GLU A 179 1.24 10.67 10.01
C GLU A 179 2.72 10.45 9.67
N LYS A 180 3.14 9.19 9.49
CA LYS A 180 4.52 8.87 9.08
C LYS A 180 4.86 9.42 7.70
N GLU A 181 3.95 9.37 6.73
CA GLU A 181 4.18 9.93 5.38
C GLU A 181 4.32 11.45 5.41
N LEU A 182 3.49 12.13 6.22
CA LEU A 182 3.56 13.57 6.42
C LEU A 182 4.76 14.01 7.29
N GLU A 183 5.41 13.07 8.00
CA GLU A 183 6.44 13.34 8.99
C GLU A 183 5.99 14.42 10.00
N SER A 184 4.74 14.30 10.44
CA SER A 184 4.07 15.25 11.32
C SER A 184 3.39 14.50 12.46
N ASN A 185 3.14 15.23 13.55
CA ASN A 185 2.50 14.68 14.74
C ASN A 185 1.02 15.06 14.78
N PHE A 186 0.26 14.31 15.57
CA PHE A 186 -1.18 14.44 15.72
C PHE A 186 -1.64 15.88 15.99
N GLU A 187 -0.96 16.61 16.87
CA GLU A 187 -1.41 17.93 17.32
C GLU A 187 -1.43 18.98 16.20
N THR A 188 -0.69 18.72 15.12
CA THR A 188 -0.53 19.63 13.99
C THR A 188 -1.42 19.29 12.80
N LEU A 189 -2.22 18.23 12.90
CA LEU A 189 -2.98 17.67 11.78
C LEU A 189 -4.49 17.73 12.05
N ASN A 190 -5.25 17.90 10.97
CA ASN A 190 -6.67 17.55 10.91
C ASN A 190 -6.80 16.29 10.04
N TYR A 191 -7.84 15.49 10.29
CA TYR A 191 -8.00 14.18 9.69
C TYR A 191 -9.33 14.04 8.95
N SER A 192 -9.31 13.17 7.96
CA SER A 192 -10.45 12.78 7.15
C SER A 192 -10.31 11.33 6.73
N ALA A 193 -11.40 10.76 6.27
CA ALA A 193 -11.40 9.46 5.64
C ALA A 193 -12.30 9.39 4.42
N PHE A 194 -11.98 8.42 3.57
CA PHE A 194 -12.63 8.15 2.30
C PHE A 194 -12.85 6.65 2.22
N LEU A 195 -14.10 6.23 2.06
CA LEU A 195 -14.47 4.85 1.77
C LEU A 195 -14.89 4.76 0.30
N PRO A 196 -14.14 4.06 -0.56
CA PRO A 196 -14.57 3.77 -1.92
C PRO A 196 -15.91 3.02 -1.92
N SER A 197 -16.90 3.55 -2.66
CA SER A 197 -18.19 2.88 -2.90
C SER A 197 -17.98 1.72 -3.87
N TYR A 198 -18.21 0.48 -3.46
CA TYR A 198 -18.00 -0.68 -4.32
C TYR A 198 -18.83 -0.60 -5.61
N SER A 199 -20.09 -0.16 -5.50
CA SER A 199 -20.96 0.08 -6.65
C SER A 199 -20.33 0.99 -7.71
N ASP A 200 -19.54 1.99 -7.30
CA ASP A 200 -18.90 2.94 -8.21
C ASP A 200 -17.47 2.57 -8.59
N THR A 201 -16.76 1.85 -7.71
CA THR A 201 -15.33 1.56 -7.84
C THR A 201 -15.01 0.12 -8.20
N HIS A 202 -15.99 -0.78 -8.35
CA HIS A 202 -15.75 -2.17 -8.78
C HIS A 202 -15.07 -2.28 -10.16
N ARG A 203 -15.12 -1.23 -10.98
CA ARG A 203 -14.46 -1.14 -12.28
C ARG A 203 -13.11 -0.41 -12.23
N PHE A 204 -12.70 0.07 -11.06
CA PHE A 204 -11.42 0.74 -10.94
C PHE A 204 -10.31 -0.21 -11.29
N ARG A 205 -9.41 0.25 -12.15
CA ARG A 205 -8.16 -0.45 -12.42
C ARG A 205 -7.09 0.14 -11.53
N ILE A 206 -6.81 -0.50 -10.40
CA ILE A 206 -5.77 -0.08 -9.46
C ILE A 206 -4.56 -0.99 -9.59
N PHE A 207 -3.43 -0.42 -10.02
CA PHE A 207 -2.20 -1.18 -10.18
C PHE A 207 -1.67 -1.64 -8.82
N ASP A 208 -1.37 -2.93 -8.72
CA ASP A 208 -0.88 -3.52 -7.48
C ASP A 208 0.65 -3.49 -7.42
N LEU A 209 1.22 -2.52 -6.72
CA LEU A 209 2.66 -2.46 -6.42
C LEU A 209 2.91 -2.86 -4.96
N LYS A 210 2.23 -3.87 -4.43
CA LYS A 210 2.53 -4.47 -3.11
C LYS A 210 3.65 -5.50 -3.20
N ASN A 211 4.21 -5.87 -2.03
CA ASN A 211 5.20 -6.94 -1.92
C ASN A 211 4.52 -8.32 -2.00
N SER A 212 4.24 -8.79 -3.21
CA SER A 212 3.48 -10.03 -3.45
C SER A 212 4.16 -11.28 -2.87
N ILE A 213 5.49 -11.35 -2.92
CA ILE A 213 6.26 -12.49 -2.37
C ILE A 213 6.16 -12.51 -0.85
N ASP A 214 6.40 -11.38 -0.18
CA ASP A 214 6.27 -11.30 1.28
C ASP A 214 4.83 -11.53 1.74
N TYR A 215 3.86 -10.96 1.04
CA TYR A 215 2.43 -11.19 1.29
C TYR A 215 2.09 -12.68 1.19
N LEU A 216 2.51 -13.35 0.10
CA LEU A 216 2.29 -14.79 -0.05
C LEU A 216 2.93 -15.56 1.11
N MET A 217 4.20 -15.30 1.42
CA MET A 217 4.91 -16.00 2.49
C MET A 217 4.28 -15.81 3.87
N THR A 218 3.67 -14.65 4.11
CA THR A 218 3.00 -14.34 5.37
C THR A 218 1.67 -15.07 5.52
N ASN A 219 0.96 -15.30 4.40
CA ASN A 219 -0.34 -15.96 4.37
C ASN A 219 -0.25 -17.49 4.24
N LEU A 220 0.79 -17.98 3.56
CA LEU A 220 0.96 -19.40 3.23
C LEU A 220 0.89 -20.34 4.45
N PRO A 221 1.44 -20.03 5.64
CA PRO A 221 1.29 -20.88 6.82
C PRO A 221 -0.17 -21.12 7.22
N GLY A 222 -1.03 -20.10 7.07
CA GLY A 222 -2.47 -20.23 7.34
C GLY A 222 -3.19 -21.08 6.30
N VAL A 223 -2.83 -20.91 5.02
CA VAL A 223 -3.36 -21.69 3.90
C VAL A 223 -3.01 -23.18 4.06
N LEU A 224 -1.74 -23.48 4.31
CA LEU A 224 -1.26 -24.85 4.51
C LEU A 224 -1.85 -25.48 5.79
N GLY A 225 -1.91 -24.70 6.89
CA GLY A 225 -2.50 -25.16 8.14
C GLY A 225 -3.99 -25.48 8.04
N ALA A 226 -4.71 -24.83 7.12
CA ALA A 226 -6.11 -25.14 6.80
C ALA A 226 -6.27 -26.36 5.87
N GLY A 227 -5.17 -27.02 5.48
CA GLY A 227 -5.18 -28.15 4.55
C GLY A 227 -5.52 -27.78 3.11
N VAL A 228 -5.43 -26.48 2.75
CA VAL A 228 -5.67 -26.03 1.38
C VAL A 228 -4.46 -26.40 0.53
N PRO A 229 -4.62 -27.17 -0.56
CA PRO A 229 -3.51 -27.57 -1.40
C PRO A 229 -2.93 -26.34 -2.11
N TYR A 230 -1.68 -26.03 -1.79
CA TYR A 230 -0.94 -24.93 -2.41
C TYR A 230 0.53 -25.36 -2.60
N SER A 231 0.80 -26.08 -3.69
CA SER A 231 2.15 -26.55 -4.02
C SER A 231 2.93 -25.46 -4.74
N TYR A 232 4.26 -25.43 -4.56
CA TYR A 232 5.09 -24.47 -5.30
C TYR A 232 5.03 -24.73 -6.80
N ALA A 233 5.21 -25.99 -7.21
CA ALA A 233 5.29 -26.40 -8.61
C ALA A 233 4.04 -26.05 -9.42
N GLU A 234 2.84 -26.17 -8.84
CA GLU A 234 1.60 -25.91 -9.55
C GLU A 234 1.12 -24.46 -9.37
N ASN A 235 1.24 -23.89 -8.17
CA ASN A 235 0.59 -22.61 -7.84
C ASN A 235 1.51 -21.38 -7.94
N TYR A 236 2.83 -21.56 -7.88
CA TYR A 236 3.79 -20.45 -7.88
C TYR A 236 4.83 -20.49 -9.00
N LYS A 237 5.41 -21.66 -9.29
CA LYS A 237 6.42 -21.83 -10.35
C LYS A 237 6.00 -21.22 -11.70
N PRO A 238 4.74 -21.34 -12.18
CA PRO A 238 4.34 -20.74 -13.46
C PRO A 238 4.42 -19.20 -13.50
N ARG A 239 4.43 -18.55 -12.34
CA ARG A 239 4.50 -17.09 -12.20
C ARG A 239 5.78 -16.60 -11.55
N PHE A 240 6.73 -17.50 -11.24
CA PHE A 240 7.97 -17.19 -10.53
C PHE A 240 8.70 -15.99 -11.15
N GLU A 241 8.94 -16.00 -12.46
CA GLU A 241 9.70 -14.94 -13.12
C GLU A 241 9.02 -13.58 -13.01
N MET A 242 7.70 -13.56 -13.23
CA MET A 242 6.90 -12.34 -13.11
C MET A 242 6.92 -11.80 -11.68
N GLU A 243 6.74 -12.65 -10.67
CA GLU A 243 6.74 -12.24 -9.26
C GLU A 243 8.10 -11.69 -8.81
N VAL A 244 9.21 -12.32 -9.23
CA VAL A 244 10.57 -11.81 -8.98
C VAL A 244 10.77 -10.45 -9.65
N ARG A 245 10.37 -10.31 -10.93
CA ARG A 245 10.53 -9.05 -11.65
C ARG A 245 9.68 -7.93 -11.05
N ARG A 246 8.44 -8.22 -10.65
CA ARG A 246 7.55 -7.28 -9.94
C ARG A 246 8.13 -6.88 -8.59
N SER A 247 8.69 -7.83 -7.84
CA SER A 247 9.35 -7.56 -6.57
C SER A 247 10.51 -6.57 -6.76
N ILE A 248 11.36 -6.76 -7.76
CA ILE A 248 12.47 -5.84 -8.07
C ILE A 248 11.94 -4.45 -8.47
N LEU A 249 10.91 -4.37 -9.32
CA LEU A 249 10.26 -3.10 -9.67
C LEU A 249 9.74 -2.36 -8.43
N LEU A 250 9.04 -3.07 -7.55
CA LEU A 250 8.62 -2.53 -6.26
C LEU A 250 9.82 -2.01 -5.47
N GLN A 251 10.89 -2.80 -5.35
CA GLN A 251 12.02 -2.40 -4.52
C GLN A 251 12.70 -1.12 -5.02
N ILE A 252 12.81 -0.96 -6.33
CA ILE A 252 13.32 0.28 -6.95
C ILE A 252 12.33 1.44 -6.76
N CYS A 253 11.02 1.21 -6.94
CA CYS A 253 10.03 2.27 -6.79
C CYS A 253 9.84 2.73 -5.34
N SER A 254 10.15 1.86 -4.37
CA SER A 254 10.06 2.11 -2.93
C SER A 254 11.41 2.48 -2.29
N PHE A 255 12.36 3.02 -3.07
CA PHE A 255 13.63 3.49 -2.51
C PHE A 255 13.42 4.67 -1.55
N PRO A 256 13.88 4.59 -0.28
CA PRO A 256 13.75 5.71 0.65
C PRO A 256 14.57 6.91 0.18
N THR A 257 14.03 8.12 0.35
CA THR A 257 14.71 9.36 -0.03
C THR A 257 15.77 9.74 0.99
N GLU A 258 16.98 10.06 0.54
CA GLU A 258 18.04 10.57 1.41
C GLU A 258 18.06 12.09 1.49
N MET A 259 17.80 12.77 0.37
CA MET A 259 17.74 14.23 0.28
C MET A 259 16.40 14.65 -0.32
N LYS A 260 15.79 15.67 0.29
CA LYS A 260 14.60 16.33 -0.25
C LYS A 260 15.02 17.56 -1.07
N GLY A 261 14.38 17.75 -2.21
CA GLY A 261 14.64 18.87 -3.10
C GLY A 261 13.55 18.98 -4.16
N SER A 262 13.72 19.93 -5.10
CA SER A 262 12.81 20.08 -6.24
C SER A 262 12.86 18.87 -7.18
N PHE A 263 14.04 18.24 -7.29
CA PHE A 263 14.26 16.99 -7.99
C PHE A 263 14.67 15.91 -6.99
N ILE A 264 13.97 14.78 -7.00
CA ILE A 264 14.23 13.63 -6.13
C ILE A 264 14.52 12.44 -7.05
N PRO A 265 15.80 12.01 -7.19
CA PRO A 265 16.19 10.91 -8.07
C PRO A 265 15.37 9.63 -7.85
N GLU A 266 15.10 9.29 -6.59
CA GLU A 266 14.33 8.11 -6.18
C GLU A 266 12.87 8.13 -6.69
N TYR A 267 12.36 9.28 -7.14
CA TYR A 267 10.98 9.41 -7.64
C TYR A 267 10.88 9.28 -9.16
N VAL A 268 11.99 9.28 -9.89
CA VAL A 268 11.95 9.30 -11.37
C VAL A 268 11.25 8.06 -11.95
N ILE A 269 11.63 6.84 -11.54
CA ILE A 269 10.97 5.61 -12.02
C ILE A 269 9.51 5.54 -11.54
N PRO A 270 9.19 5.79 -10.26
CA PRO A 270 7.81 5.92 -9.79
C PRO A 270 6.92 6.89 -10.59
N GLN A 271 7.42 8.08 -10.94
CA GLN A 271 6.68 9.08 -11.72
C GLN A 271 6.49 8.62 -13.17
N MET A 272 7.49 7.98 -13.78
CA MET A 272 7.33 7.35 -15.09
C MET A 272 6.30 6.22 -15.05
N LEU A 273 6.29 5.40 -13.99
CA LEU A 273 5.27 4.37 -13.80
C LEU A 273 3.88 5.00 -13.73
N THR A 274 3.69 6.10 -12.98
CA THR A 274 2.41 6.84 -12.96
C THR A 274 1.96 7.26 -14.36
N ALA A 275 2.86 7.78 -15.20
CA ALA A 275 2.55 8.17 -16.57
C ALA A 275 2.10 6.97 -17.42
N VAL A 276 2.85 5.85 -17.36
CA VAL A 276 2.49 4.61 -18.08
C VAL A 276 1.12 4.08 -17.64
N LEU A 277 0.84 4.09 -16.33
CA LEU A 277 -0.42 3.58 -15.79
C LEU A 277 -1.61 4.43 -16.24
N GLN A 278 -1.48 5.76 -16.23
CA GLN A 278 -2.53 6.64 -16.75
C GLN A 278 -2.80 6.40 -18.24
N GLU A 279 -1.75 6.29 -19.06
CA GLU A 279 -1.89 5.99 -20.49
C GLU A 279 -2.52 4.60 -20.72
N SER A 280 -2.23 3.66 -19.83
CA SER A 280 -2.77 2.29 -19.87
C SER A 280 -4.19 2.17 -19.29
N GLY A 281 -4.81 3.28 -18.89
CA GLY A 281 -6.18 3.32 -18.39
C GLY A 281 -6.38 2.78 -16.97
N PHE A 282 -5.36 2.89 -16.11
CA PHE A 282 -5.51 2.67 -14.67
C PHE A 282 -6.14 3.91 -14.01
N ASP A 283 -6.91 3.70 -12.94
CA ASP A 283 -7.50 4.76 -12.11
C ASP A 283 -6.61 5.10 -10.90
N GLY A 284 -5.55 4.34 -10.67
CA GLY A 284 -4.65 4.54 -9.55
C GLY A 284 -3.66 3.41 -9.33
N LEU A 285 -2.98 3.44 -8.19
CA LEU A 285 -2.12 2.35 -7.71
C LEU A 285 -2.11 2.25 -6.19
N THR A 286 -1.74 1.08 -5.69
CA THR A 286 -1.43 0.83 -4.27
C THR A 286 0.04 0.46 -4.11
N PHE A 287 0.69 0.90 -3.03
CA PHE A 287 2.10 0.62 -2.75
C PHE A 287 2.41 0.69 -1.25
N PRO A 288 3.43 -0.03 -0.75
CA PRO A 288 3.85 0.09 0.64
C PRO A 288 4.57 1.42 0.90
N SER A 289 4.34 1.99 2.08
CA SER A 289 5.07 3.15 2.56
C SER A 289 6.58 2.92 2.58
N THR A 290 7.33 3.99 2.37
CA THR A 290 8.80 3.98 2.52
C THR A 290 9.26 4.45 3.89
N LYS A 291 8.33 4.64 4.84
CA LYS A 291 8.62 5.04 6.22
C LYS A 291 8.89 3.81 7.09
N CYS A 292 9.47 4.04 8.27
CA CYS A 292 9.77 2.98 9.21
C CYS A 292 8.59 2.77 10.17
N PHE A 293 8.12 1.53 10.31
CA PHE A 293 7.02 1.15 11.20
C PHE A 293 7.46 0.30 12.39
N GLU A 294 8.76 0.18 12.68
CA GLU A 294 9.29 -0.63 13.79
C GLU A 294 8.77 -0.20 15.17
N SER A 295 8.27 1.04 15.31
CA SER A 295 7.62 1.51 16.53
C SER A 295 6.29 0.80 16.82
N LEU A 296 5.64 0.23 15.78
CA LEU A 296 4.43 -0.58 15.92
C LEU A 296 4.84 -2.04 16.14
N VAL A 297 4.46 -2.60 17.29
CA VAL A 297 4.82 -3.95 17.73
C VAL A 297 3.55 -4.77 17.96
N ASP A 298 3.65 -6.09 17.83
CA ASP A 298 2.58 -7.06 18.07
C ASP A 298 1.32 -6.89 17.19
N ASN A 299 1.41 -6.13 16.10
CA ASN A 299 0.34 -6.05 15.12
C ASN A 299 0.15 -7.40 14.43
N HIS A 300 -1.09 -7.71 14.07
CA HIS A 300 -1.40 -8.94 13.38
C HIS A 300 -0.68 -9.01 12.02
N ARG A 301 -0.21 -10.20 11.63
CA ARG A 301 0.56 -10.42 10.39
C ARG A 301 -0.21 -10.08 9.10
N PHE A 302 -1.53 -10.04 9.16
CA PHE A 302 -2.40 -9.64 8.04
C PHE A 302 -2.70 -8.14 8.03
N SER A 303 -2.16 -7.39 8.99
CA SER A 303 -2.31 -5.94 9.03
C SER A 303 -1.68 -5.32 7.79
N SER A 304 -2.48 -4.53 7.08
CA SER A 304 -2.03 -3.78 5.90
C SER A 304 -1.83 -2.31 6.21
N HIS A 305 -1.60 -1.96 7.48
CA HIS A 305 -1.57 -0.58 7.98
C HIS A 305 -0.64 0.35 7.16
N HIS A 306 0.49 -0.16 6.68
CA HIS A 306 1.56 0.59 5.99
C HIS A 306 1.32 0.89 4.51
N LEU A 307 0.16 0.54 3.93
CA LEU A 307 -0.12 0.78 2.52
C LEU A 307 -0.57 2.22 2.24
N ASN A 308 -0.26 2.67 1.02
CA ASN A 308 -0.75 3.91 0.44
C ASN A 308 -1.49 3.63 -0.86
N PHE A 309 -2.50 4.45 -1.13
CA PHE A 309 -3.32 4.44 -2.33
C PHE A 309 -3.21 5.80 -3.01
N VAL A 310 -3.05 5.78 -4.33
CA VAL A 310 -3.09 6.98 -5.15
C VAL A 310 -4.15 6.81 -6.20
N PHE A 311 -5.14 7.70 -6.20
CA PHE A 311 -6.17 7.77 -7.23
C PHE A 311 -5.86 8.91 -8.19
N PHE A 312 -5.94 8.60 -9.48
CA PHE A 312 -5.69 9.55 -10.55
C PHE A 312 -6.92 10.43 -10.79
N THR A 313 -6.68 11.74 -10.91
CA THR A 313 -7.75 12.72 -11.12
C THR A 313 -7.92 13.03 -12.60
N LYS A 314 -9.15 13.35 -12.98
CA LYS A 314 -9.52 13.86 -14.29
C LYS A 314 -9.71 15.37 -14.20
N TYR A 315 -8.92 16.10 -14.98
CA TYR A 315 -8.97 17.55 -15.01
C TYR A 315 -10.36 18.05 -15.42
N SER A 316 -10.91 19.00 -14.66
CA SER A 316 -12.13 19.72 -14.99
C SER A 316 -11.82 21.19 -15.23
N VAL A 317 -12.39 21.74 -16.30
CA VAL A 317 -12.39 23.19 -16.56
C VAL A 317 -13.50 23.92 -15.82
N LYS A 318 -14.53 23.19 -15.37
CA LYS A 318 -15.71 23.77 -14.71
C LYS A 318 -15.59 23.80 -13.20
N ASP A 319 -14.90 22.82 -12.65
CA ASP A 319 -14.78 22.60 -11.21
C ASP A 319 -13.33 22.73 -10.80
N SER A 320 -13.10 23.26 -9.60
CA SER A 320 -11.76 23.31 -9.01
C SER A 320 -11.27 21.92 -8.56
N HIS A 321 -12.15 20.92 -8.52
CA HIS A 321 -11.85 19.54 -8.13
C HIS A 321 -12.47 18.53 -9.09
N ASP A 322 -11.97 17.30 -9.09
CA ASP A 322 -12.61 16.16 -9.76
C ASP A 322 -13.80 15.67 -8.93
N VAL A 323 -14.92 16.38 -9.06
CA VAL A 323 -16.18 16.08 -8.37
C VAL A 323 -16.68 14.68 -8.71
N ASN A 324 -16.43 14.20 -9.94
CA ASN A 324 -16.82 12.85 -10.36
C ASN A 324 -16.05 11.77 -9.62
N LEU A 325 -14.76 11.99 -9.32
CA LEU A 325 -13.99 11.09 -8.49
C LEU A 325 -14.44 11.19 -7.02
N LEU A 326 -14.62 12.40 -6.49
CA LEU A 326 -15.06 12.61 -5.10
C LEU A 326 -16.38 11.89 -4.79
N ASN A 327 -17.35 11.95 -5.72
CA ASN A 327 -18.66 11.31 -5.56
C ASN A 327 -18.62 9.77 -5.51
N LYS A 328 -17.47 9.13 -5.75
CA LYS A 328 -17.29 7.68 -5.65
C LYS A 328 -16.87 7.22 -4.26
N PHE A 329 -16.78 8.16 -3.32
CA PHE A 329 -16.41 7.89 -1.94
C PHE A 329 -17.54 8.31 -0.98
N TYR A 330 -17.76 7.52 0.06
CA TYR A 330 -18.28 8.06 1.31
C TYR A 330 -17.15 8.76 2.03
N THR A 331 -17.43 9.92 2.62
CA THR A 331 -16.37 10.78 3.15
C THR A 331 -16.67 11.26 4.56
N PHE A 332 -15.61 11.42 5.33
CA PHE A 332 -15.67 11.68 6.76
C PHE A 332 -14.65 12.76 7.12
N THR A 333 -15.03 13.71 7.96
CA THR A 333 -14.13 14.69 8.57
C THR A 333 -14.13 14.46 10.07
N ASN A 334 -12.94 14.48 10.67
CA ASN A 334 -12.80 14.30 12.11
C ASN A 334 -12.74 15.67 12.80
N ASP A 335 -13.60 15.88 13.78
CA ASP A 335 -13.68 17.09 14.60
C ASP A 335 -12.93 16.98 15.95
N LEU A 336 -12.34 15.80 16.24
CA LEU A 336 -11.57 15.43 17.42
C LEU A 336 -12.34 15.61 18.75
N SER A 337 -13.67 15.54 18.73
CA SER A 337 -14.51 15.97 19.85
C SER A 337 -14.79 14.90 20.91
N GLU A 338 -14.82 13.61 20.53
CA GLU A 338 -15.27 12.51 21.42
C GLU A 338 -14.21 11.41 21.58
N THR A 339 -13.90 11.01 22.82
CA THR A 339 -13.13 9.78 23.04
C THR A 339 -14.01 8.58 22.73
N ILE A 340 -13.56 7.74 21.79
CA ILE A 340 -14.25 6.51 21.36
C ILE A 340 -13.44 5.30 21.81
N GLU A 341 -14.11 4.34 22.45
CA GLU A 341 -13.50 3.05 22.78
C GLU A 341 -13.82 2.02 21.69
N ILE A 342 -12.99 0.97 21.61
CA ILE A 342 -13.17 -0.14 20.65
C ILE A 342 -14.60 -0.70 20.69
N GLN A 343 -15.15 -0.89 21.90
CA GLN A 343 -16.45 -1.51 22.10
C GLN A 343 -17.62 -0.66 21.57
N ASP A 344 -17.47 0.68 21.51
CA ASP A 344 -18.50 1.56 20.97
C ASP A 344 -18.64 1.37 19.46
N VAL A 345 -17.51 1.21 18.76
CA VAL A 345 -17.48 0.90 17.33
C VAL A 345 -18.01 -0.51 17.07
N LEU A 346 -17.49 -1.52 17.78
CA LEU A 346 -17.86 -2.92 17.56
C LEU A 346 -19.35 -3.18 17.84
N ARG A 347 -19.94 -2.54 18.87
CA ARG A 347 -21.38 -2.65 19.12
C ARG A 347 -22.21 -2.14 17.95
N THR A 348 -21.85 -0.98 17.40
CA THR A 348 -22.53 -0.39 16.25
C THR A 348 -22.44 -1.28 15.01
N ILE A 349 -21.28 -1.91 14.80
CA ILE A 349 -21.08 -2.89 13.73
C ILE A 349 -21.98 -4.12 13.92
N GLU A 350 -22.05 -4.67 15.13
CA GLU A 350 -22.90 -5.84 15.41
C GLU A 350 -24.39 -5.50 15.24
N ASP A 351 -24.84 -4.34 15.74
CA ASP A 351 -26.22 -3.87 15.55
C ASP A 351 -26.58 -3.77 14.05
N ALA A 352 -25.65 -3.30 13.22
CA ALA A 352 -25.82 -3.25 11.76
C ALA A 352 -25.90 -4.65 11.14
N PHE A 353 -25.10 -5.61 11.63
CA PHE A 353 -25.15 -7.01 11.18
C PHE A 353 -26.45 -7.71 11.58
N GLU A 354 -26.93 -7.52 12.81
CA GLU A 354 -28.22 -8.04 13.28
C GLU A 354 -29.37 -7.50 12.43
N LEU A 355 -29.38 -6.20 12.18
CA LEU A 355 -30.40 -5.55 11.37
C LEU A 355 -30.39 -6.07 9.93
N ASN A 356 -29.22 -6.19 9.30
CA ASN A 356 -29.12 -6.71 7.93
C ASN A 356 -29.57 -8.18 7.83
N ARG A 357 -29.26 -9.02 8.83
CA ARG A 357 -29.70 -10.42 8.89
C ARG A 357 -31.22 -10.55 9.02
N SER A 358 -31.90 -9.58 9.61
CA SER A 358 -33.36 -9.61 9.79
C SER A 358 -34.16 -9.44 8.49
N ALA A 359 -33.53 -8.94 7.41
CA ALA A 359 -34.22 -8.54 6.18
C ALA A 359 -33.69 -9.23 4.89
N ASP A 360 -32.69 -10.12 5.00
CA ASP A 360 -32.06 -10.85 3.87
C ASP A 360 -31.61 -9.96 2.70
N VAL A 361 -31.12 -8.74 2.98
CA VAL A 361 -30.65 -7.81 1.95
C VAL A 361 -29.15 -7.98 1.74
N ASN A 362 -28.74 -8.30 0.50
CA ASN A 362 -27.33 -8.32 0.11
C ASN A 362 -26.81 -6.89 -0.10
N ASN A 363 -25.87 -6.45 0.73
CA ASN A 363 -25.38 -5.07 0.78
C ASN A 363 -23.86 -4.99 0.83
N SER A 364 -23.17 -5.42 -0.25
CA SER A 364 -21.70 -5.34 -0.31
C SER A 364 -21.12 -3.94 -0.10
N ASP A 365 -21.88 -2.88 -0.44
CA ASP A 365 -21.47 -1.49 -0.17
C ASP A 365 -21.49 -1.09 1.30
N PHE A 366 -22.20 -1.82 2.17
CA PHE A 366 -22.42 -1.42 3.56
C PHE A 366 -21.88 -2.42 4.57
N ILE A 367 -22.11 -3.72 4.35
CA ILE A 367 -21.67 -4.77 5.27
C ILE A 367 -20.18 -5.04 5.14
N LEU A 368 -19.67 -5.12 3.91
CA LEU A 368 -18.26 -5.45 3.70
C LEU A 368 -17.30 -4.38 4.25
N PRO A 369 -17.57 -3.05 4.14
CA PRO A 369 -16.78 -2.05 4.86
C PRO A 369 -16.76 -2.26 6.37
N LEU A 370 -17.88 -2.67 7.00
CA LEU A 370 -17.95 -2.93 8.43
C LEU A 370 -17.14 -4.16 8.83
N VAL A 371 -17.21 -5.24 8.05
CA VAL A 371 -16.36 -6.43 8.25
C VAL A 371 -14.88 -6.04 8.15
N ARG A 372 -14.51 -5.18 7.20
CA ARG A 372 -13.12 -4.72 7.03
C ARG A 372 -12.66 -3.81 8.17
N ALA A 373 -13.54 -2.94 8.67
CA ALA A 373 -13.27 -2.11 9.84
C ALA A 373 -13.06 -2.96 11.10
N GLN A 374 -13.96 -3.92 11.35
CA GLN A 374 -13.84 -4.87 12.47
C GLN A 374 -12.50 -5.63 12.42
N LEU A 375 -12.17 -6.23 11.28
CA LEU A 375 -10.91 -6.96 11.12
C LEU A 375 -9.69 -6.06 11.34
N GLN A 376 -9.72 -4.82 10.86
CA GLN A 376 -8.60 -3.89 11.05
C GLN A 376 -8.44 -3.48 12.52
N ILE A 377 -9.54 -3.31 13.25
CA ILE A 377 -9.52 -3.10 14.71
C ILE A 377 -8.91 -4.33 15.40
N GLU A 378 -9.38 -5.54 15.08
CA GLU A 378 -8.82 -6.78 15.63
C GLU A 378 -7.32 -6.93 15.34
N TYR A 379 -6.86 -6.50 14.17
CA TYR A 379 -5.45 -6.58 13.79
C TYR A 379 -4.53 -5.60 14.54
N LEU A 380 -5.09 -4.57 15.17
CA LEU A 380 -4.35 -3.52 15.85
C LEU A 380 -4.65 -3.45 17.37
N GLN A 381 -5.70 -4.09 17.88
CA GLN A 381 -6.10 -3.97 19.28
C GLN A 381 -5.05 -4.45 20.28
N ASP A 382 -4.29 -5.48 19.91
CA ASP A 382 -3.20 -6.03 20.73
C ASP A 382 -1.85 -5.36 20.44
N SER A 383 -1.80 -4.47 19.45
CA SER A 383 -0.57 -3.80 19.05
C SER A 383 -0.24 -2.62 19.96
N THR A 384 1.06 -2.29 20.03
CA THR A 384 1.54 -1.11 20.77
C THR A 384 2.37 -0.21 19.86
N VAL A 385 2.33 1.10 20.12
CA VAL A 385 3.26 2.08 19.56
C VAL A 385 4.03 2.70 20.71
N ASP A 386 5.36 2.56 20.69
CA ASP A 386 6.24 3.04 21.76
C ASP A 386 5.79 2.55 23.17
N ALA A 387 5.40 1.27 23.25
CA ALA A 387 4.87 0.58 24.43
C ALA A 387 3.51 1.07 24.96
N VAL A 388 2.81 1.94 24.22
CA VAL A 388 1.42 2.33 24.51
C VAL A 388 0.48 1.53 23.61
N PRO A 389 -0.62 0.93 24.13
CA PRO A 389 -1.61 0.26 23.28
C PRO A 389 -2.10 1.16 22.15
N TYR A 390 -2.17 0.65 20.92
CA TYR A 390 -2.41 1.46 19.73
C TYR A 390 -3.65 2.34 19.86
N PHE A 391 -4.78 1.76 20.24
CA PHE A 391 -6.05 2.48 20.41
C PHE A 391 -6.13 3.35 21.68
N SER A 392 -5.11 3.33 22.53
CA SER A 392 -4.92 4.30 23.62
C SER A 392 -4.03 5.48 23.23
N THR A 393 -3.42 5.46 22.04
CA THR A 393 -2.69 6.61 21.48
C THR A 393 -3.67 7.59 20.81
N GLN A 394 -3.26 8.84 20.65
CA GLN A 394 -4.05 9.83 19.90
C GLN A 394 -4.30 9.37 18.45
N THR A 395 -3.28 8.81 17.79
CA THR A 395 -3.37 8.21 16.46
C THR A 395 -4.47 7.15 16.38
N GLY A 396 -4.50 6.22 17.35
CA GLY A 396 -5.50 5.16 17.40
C GLY A 396 -6.91 5.67 17.73
N VAL A 397 -7.04 6.64 18.63
CA VAL A 397 -8.34 7.27 18.95
C VAL A 397 -8.95 7.95 17.73
N VAL A 398 -8.16 8.67 16.93
CA VAL A 398 -8.62 9.27 15.65
C VAL A 398 -9.13 8.20 14.69
N GLU A 399 -8.40 7.09 14.61
CA GLU A 399 -8.79 6.00 13.73
C GLU A 399 -10.12 5.38 14.18
N LEU A 400 -10.32 5.18 15.49
CA LEU A 400 -11.60 4.71 16.05
C LEU A 400 -12.75 5.69 15.82
N GLN A 401 -12.53 6.99 15.99
CA GLN A 401 -13.54 8.01 15.69
C GLN A 401 -14.01 7.93 14.23
N LEU A 402 -13.08 7.76 13.29
CA LEU A 402 -13.42 7.62 11.87
C LEU A 402 -14.11 6.27 11.57
N TYR A 403 -13.72 5.19 12.23
CA TYR A 403 -14.47 3.93 12.15
C TYR A 403 -15.86 4.03 12.76
N LYS A 404 -16.05 4.81 13.83
CA LYS A 404 -17.36 5.05 14.44
C LYS A 404 -18.28 5.79 13.47
N GLN A 405 -17.81 6.87 12.87
CA GLN A 405 -18.56 7.60 11.85
C GLN A 405 -18.93 6.71 10.65
N LEU A 406 -18.02 5.83 10.23
CA LEU A 406 -18.32 4.81 9.22
C LEU A 406 -19.44 3.86 9.69
N ALA A 407 -19.32 3.32 10.90
CA ALA A 407 -20.28 2.37 11.46
C ALA A 407 -21.68 2.98 11.55
N ASP A 408 -21.78 4.21 12.05
CA ASP A 408 -23.04 4.95 12.14
C ASP A 408 -23.67 5.19 10.76
N LEU A 409 -22.87 5.66 9.79
CA LEU A 409 -23.37 5.90 8.42
C LEU A 409 -23.88 4.60 7.77
N MET A 410 -23.16 3.49 7.93
CA MET A 410 -23.59 2.22 7.36
C MET A 410 -24.83 1.67 8.07
N PHE A 411 -24.90 1.79 9.39
CA PHE A 411 -26.08 1.43 10.17
C PHE A 411 -27.32 2.19 9.71
N ASP A 412 -27.22 3.51 9.52
CA ASP A 412 -28.32 4.34 9.01
C ASP A 412 -28.76 3.93 7.61
N LYS A 413 -27.81 3.64 6.71
CA LYS A 413 -28.12 3.18 5.34
C LYS A 413 -28.78 1.81 5.32
N ILE A 414 -28.36 0.90 6.19
CA ILE A 414 -28.99 -0.41 6.34
C ILE A 414 -30.39 -0.23 6.90
N SER A 415 -30.56 0.57 7.95
CA SER A 415 -31.85 0.89 8.55
C SER A 415 -32.85 1.45 7.55
N ALA A 416 -32.42 2.40 6.72
CA ALA A 416 -33.25 2.99 5.67
C ALA A 416 -33.62 2.01 4.54
N ARG A 417 -32.89 0.90 4.37
CA ARG A 417 -33.23 -0.17 3.41
C ARG A 417 -34.14 -1.24 3.98
N VAL A 418 -34.09 -1.45 5.31
CA VAL A 418 -34.92 -2.43 6.02
C VAL A 418 -36.31 -1.88 6.33
N ALA A 419 -36.41 -0.57 6.59
CA ALA A 419 -37.67 0.15 6.74
C ALA A 419 -38.42 0.27 5.39
#